data_AF-A0AAV1SPB0-F1
#
_entry.id   AF-A0AAV1SPB0-F1
#
_cell.length_a   1.000
_cell.length_b   1.000
_cell.length_c   1.000
_cell.angle_alpha   90.00
_cell.angle_beta   90.00
_cell.angle_gamma   90.00
#
_symmetry.space_group_name_H-M   'P 1'
#
loop_
_entity.id
_entity.type
_entity.pdbx_description
1 polymer ?
#
loop_
_entity_poly.entity_id
_entity_poly.type
_entity_poly.pdbx_seq_one_letter_code
_entity_poly.pdbx_strand_id
1 'polypeptide(L)'
;MTEASQYISISKKNKKLILAIFASFLLVATIIAIVTGVNSQKNSTKNDAAHAILETIGAVNTLTVPMNVFLLHINSTRDDAQKIMFDADKQQSTNKGLSQEQKKAFVDCSKNYARIVDDLNMLIVDPNKKAADLKTHFSSCLFNKDSCLDGFSHSYKNKEVRDAWSSDTGAVKAKCSQALGMIKDESTADMPNGLKTTNRKLKEDSDSNERWPEWLSVTDRRLFQSSRLTPDAVVAADGSGNYRTVSAAVAGAPNHSSKRYIIRIKAGLYRENVEVPIEKTNIMFLGDGRKTTIITGSRNVVDGSTTYQSATPWRAKDS
;
A
#
# COMPACT_ATOMS: atom_id res chain seq x y z
N MET A 1 56.61 -16.44 60.78
CA MET A 1 55.28 -15.80 60.78
C MET A 1 54.67 -16.05 59.40
N THR A 2 53.44 -16.56 59.43
CA THR A 2 52.50 -16.94 58.35
C THR A 2 52.45 -15.93 57.18
N GLU A 3 52.17 -16.29 55.92
CA GLU A 3 50.97 -16.96 55.40
C GLU A 3 51.22 -17.76 54.10
N ALA A 4 50.43 -18.84 53.93
CA ALA A 4 50.37 -19.68 52.75
C ALA A 4 49.36 -19.14 51.72
N SER A 5 49.76 -19.03 50.45
CA SER A 5 48.83 -18.81 49.33
C SER A 5 48.45 -20.15 48.69
N GLN A 6 47.24 -20.63 48.99
CA GLN A 6 46.63 -21.76 48.26
C GLN A 6 46.09 -21.27 46.91
N TYR A 7 46.70 -21.74 45.83
CA TYR A 7 46.20 -21.53 44.47
C TYR A 7 45.19 -22.64 44.12
N ILE A 8 43.90 -22.30 44.08
CA ILE A 8 42.82 -23.25 43.73
C ILE A 8 42.84 -23.50 42.21
N SER A 9 43.19 -24.72 41.78
CA SER A 9 43.11 -25.11 40.37
C SER A 9 41.65 -25.37 39.97
N ILE A 10 41.00 -24.34 39.43
CA ILE A 10 39.61 -24.42 38.96
C ILE A 10 39.55 -25.13 37.58
N SER A 11 38.86 -26.28 37.53
CA SER A 11 38.61 -27.09 36.34
C SER A 11 38.01 -26.27 35.17
N LYS A 12 38.34 -26.65 33.93
CA LYS A 12 37.96 -25.97 32.68
C LYS A 12 36.45 -25.73 32.54
N LYS A 13 35.62 -26.59 33.15
CA LYS A 13 34.14 -26.47 33.18
C LYS A 13 33.68 -25.31 34.08
N ASN A 14 34.37 -25.09 35.19
CA ASN A 14 34.07 -24.04 36.15
C ASN A 14 34.52 -22.66 35.64
N LYS A 15 35.57 -22.58 34.80
CA LYS A 15 35.95 -21.34 34.11
C LYS A 15 34.87 -20.82 33.17
N LYS A 16 34.20 -21.71 32.42
CA LYS A 16 33.06 -21.34 31.55
C LYS A 16 31.85 -20.88 32.36
N LEU A 17 31.58 -21.53 33.49
CA LEU A 17 30.50 -21.13 34.40
C LEU A 17 30.75 -19.74 35.02
N ILE A 18 31.98 -19.48 35.47
CA ILE A 18 32.37 -18.16 36.01
C ILE A 18 32.27 -17.08 34.93
N LEU A 19 32.69 -17.36 33.69
CA LEU A 19 32.54 -16.41 32.58
C LEU A 19 31.08 -16.09 32.27
N ALA A 20 30.19 -17.09 32.31
CA ALA A 20 28.76 -16.90 32.07
C ALA A 20 28.10 -16.07 33.19
N ILE A 21 28.48 -16.30 34.45
CA ILE A 21 27.98 -15.52 35.59
C ILE A 21 28.45 -14.07 35.50
N PHE A 22 29.72 -13.82 35.16
CA PHE A 22 30.25 -12.46 34.95
C PHE A 22 29.56 -11.74 33.78
N ALA A 23 29.30 -12.43 32.67
CA ALA A 23 28.58 -11.85 31.52
C ALA A 23 27.12 -11.48 31.89
N SER A 24 26.45 -12.32 32.67
CA SER A 24 25.11 -12.02 33.19
C SER A 24 25.12 -10.83 34.14
N PHE A 25 26.15 -10.70 34.99
CA PHE A 25 26.27 -9.58 35.92
C PHE A 25 26.51 -8.25 35.20
N LEU A 26 27.33 -8.26 34.14
CA LEU A 26 27.56 -7.08 33.30
C LEU A 26 26.29 -6.63 32.57
N LEU A 27 25.48 -7.58 32.04
CA LEU A 27 24.21 -7.23 31.41
C LEU A 27 23.23 -6.60 32.41
N VAL A 28 23.11 -7.14 33.63
CA VAL A 28 22.25 -6.57 34.67
C VAL A 28 22.74 -5.18 35.11
N ALA A 29 24.06 -4.97 35.24
CA ALA A 29 24.63 -3.66 35.57
C ALA A 29 24.35 -2.60 34.49
N THR A 30 24.40 -2.98 33.19
CA THR A 30 24.04 -2.06 32.10
C THR A 30 22.56 -1.67 32.11
N ILE A 31 21.66 -2.61 32.44
CA ILE A 31 20.22 -2.31 32.56
C ILE A 31 19.98 -1.36 33.75
N ILE A 32 20.64 -1.57 34.89
CA ILE A 32 20.51 -0.68 36.05
C ILE A 32 21.04 0.72 35.73
N ALA A 33 22.16 0.85 35.00
CA ALA A 33 22.71 2.15 34.59
C ALA A 33 21.77 2.91 33.63
N ILE A 34 21.06 2.20 32.74
CA ILE A 34 20.04 2.81 31.87
C ILE A 34 18.86 3.30 32.72
N VAL A 35 18.39 2.49 33.68
CA VAL A 35 17.23 2.86 34.53
C VAL A 35 17.56 4.01 35.49
N THR A 36 18.77 4.07 36.05
CA THR A 36 19.19 5.19 36.93
C THR A 36 19.58 6.44 36.14
N GLY A 37 20.12 6.29 34.92
CA GLY A 37 20.37 7.41 34.00
C GLY A 37 19.09 8.12 33.55
N VAL A 38 17.98 7.38 33.41
CA VAL A 38 16.67 7.96 33.03
C VAL A 38 15.99 8.69 34.20
N ASN A 39 16.36 8.41 35.45
CA ASN A 39 15.76 9.05 36.63
C ASN A 39 16.54 10.27 37.17
N SER A 40 17.64 10.67 36.52
CA SER A 40 18.45 11.85 36.89
C SER A 40 18.36 12.97 35.86
N GLN A 41 17.15 13.22 35.33
CA GLN A 41 16.80 14.48 34.69
C GLN A 41 15.39 14.89 35.13
N LYS A 42 15.28 15.35 36.37
CA LYS A 42 14.19 16.24 36.78
C LYS A 42 14.71 17.27 37.77
N ASN A 43 14.54 18.52 37.40
CA ASN A 43 14.72 19.77 38.16
C ASN A 43 16.08 20.47 38.05
N SER A 44 16.26 21.22 36.95
CA SER A 44 16.44 22.66 37.13
C SER A 44 15.78 23.45 35.99
N THR A 45 15.00 24.43 36.41
CA THR A 45 14.16 25.38 35.69
C THR A 45 14.88 26.16 34.59
N LYS A 46 14.28 26.18 33.40
CA LYS A 46 13.93 27.41 32.66
C LYS A 46 12.86 27.07 31.63
N ASN A 47 11.64 27.56 31.90
CA ASN A 47 10.64 27.80 30.87
C ASN A 47 11.27 28.69 29.78
N ASP A 48 10.79 28.59 28.54
CA ASP A 48 11.32 29.24 27.33
C ASP A 48 12.32 28.39 26.48
N ALA A 49 11.93 27.17 26.13
CA ALA A 49 12.39 26.53 24.89
C ALA A 49 11.41 25.49 24.29
N ALA A 50 10.14 25.46 24.75
CA ALA A 50 9.12 24.57 24.21
C ALA A 50 8.57 25.00 22.83
N HIS A 51 9.26 25.89 22.11
CA HIS A 51 8.85 26.40 20.80
C HIS A 51 9.95 26.37 19.73
N ALA A 52 11.04 25.63 19.92
CA ALA A 52 12.07 25.49 18.89
C ALA A 52 12.57 24.04 18.81
N ILE A 53 11.90 23.25 17.97
CA ILE A 53 12.41 22.31 16.94
C ILE A 53 11.14 21.74 16.27
N LEU A 54 10.45 22.60 15.52
CA LEU A 54 9.45 22.20 14.52
C LEU A 54 9.52 23.18 13.35
N GLU A 55 10.72 23.39 12.83
CA GLU A 55 10.91 24.07 11.55
C GLU A 55 11.87 23.25 10.69
N THR A 56 11.36 22.15 10.13
CA THR A 56 11.72 21.76 8.78
C THR A 56 10.61 22.28 7.87
N ILE A 57 10.84 23.48 7.37
CA ILE A 57 9.97 24.24 6.48
C ILE A 57 9.84 23.44 5.17
N GLY A 58 8.68 22.81 5.00
CA GLY A 58 8.33 22.03 3.80
C GLY A 58 6.97 21.33 3.87
N ALA A 59 6.46 20.98 5.06
CA ALA A 59 5.23 20.18 5.22
C ALA A 59 4.06 20.89 5.94
N VAL A 60 4.22 22.15 6.38
CA VAL A 60 3.22 22.84 7.23
C VAL A 60 1.98 23.33 6.45
N ASN A 61 2.03 23.38 5.13
CA ASN A 61 0.93 23.89 4.30
C ASN A 61 -0.04 22.84 3.75
N THR A 62 0.17 21.55 4.03
CA THR A 62 -0.62 20.45 3.44
C THR A 62 -1.85 20.08 4.26
N LEU A 63 -1.81 20.30 5.59
CA LEU A 63 -2.82 19.82 6.53
C LEU A 63 -3.52 20.97 7.28
N THR A 64 -4.81 20.78 7.59
CA THR A 64 -5.60 21.69 8.45
C THR A 64 -5.35 21.45 9.94
N VAL A 65 -4.73 20.33 10.28
CA VAL A 65 -4.38 19.91 11.64
C VAL A 65 -2.86 19.74 11.79
N PRO A 66 -2.33 19.78 13.03
CA PRO A 66 -0.93 19.46 13.29
C PRO A 66 -0.56 18.03 12.84
N MET A 67 0.67 17.84 12.37
CA MET A 67 1.10 16.58 11.78
C MET A 67 1.06 15.39 12.75
N ASN A 68 1.37 15.62 14.02
CA ASN A 68 1.24 14.59 15.06
C ASN A 68 -0.21 14.12 15.25
N VAL A 69 -1.19 15.02 15.17
CA VAL A 69 -2.63 14.68 15.22
C VAL A 69 -3.01 13.84 14.02
N PHE A 70 -2.55 14.22 12.82
CA PHE A 70 -2.78 13.46 11.60
C PHE A 70 -2.16 12.06 11.65
N LEU A 71 -0.93 11.93 12.18
CA LEU A 71 -0.26 10.63 12.37
C LEU A 71 -0.98 9.74 13.39
N LEU A 72 -1.50 10.31 14.48
CA LEU A 72 -2.34 9.57 15.43
C LEU A 72 -3.61 9.05 14.74
N HIS A 73 -4.23 9.88 13.89
CA HIS A 73 -5.39 9.48 13.10
C HIS A 73 -5.07 8.36 12.12
N ILE A 74 -3.94 8.44 11.40
CA ILE A 74 -3.45 7.38 10.51
C ILE A 74 -3.25 6.07 11.27
N ASN A 75 -2.53 6.09 12.40
CA ASN A 75 -2.29 4.90 13.23
C ASN A 75 -3.61 4.28 13.70
N SER A 76 -4.53 5.10 14.22
CA SER A 76 -5.83 4.61 14.67
C SER A 76 -6.68 4.04 13.52
N THR A 77 -6.57 4.60 12.31
CA THR A 77 -7.25 4.08 11.13
C THR A 77 -6.65 2.74 10.67
N ARG A 78 -5.32 2.64 10.69
CA ARG A 78 -4.58 1.42 10.37
C ARG A 78 -4.95 0.30 11.33
N ASP A 79 -4.99 0.56 12.63
CA ASP A 79 -5.31 -0.45 13.63
C ASP A 79 -6.74 -0.99 13.48
N ASP A 80 -7.72 -0.12 13.21
CA ASP A 80 -9.08 -0.55 12.87
C ASP A 80 -9.11 -1.38 11.58
N ALA A 81 -8.41 -0.94 10.53
CA ALA A 81 -8.34 -1.66 9.27
C ALA A 81 -7.69 -3.05 9.43
N GLN A 82 -6.64 -3.15 10.24
CA GLN A 82 -5.95 -4.40 10.55
C GLN A 82 -6.84 -5.34 11.37
N LYS A 83 -7.65 -4.81 12.29
CA LYS A 83 -8.65 -5.60 13.00
C LYS A 83 -9.68 -6.19 12.04
N ILE A 84 -10.20 -5.39 11.10
CA ILE A 84 -11.18 -5.87 10.12
C ILE A 84 -10.60 -6.91 9.16
N MET A 85 -9.34 -6.73 8.75
CA MET A 85 -8.62 -7.74 7.98
C MET A 85 -8.62 -9.10 8.71
N PHE A 86 -8.24 -9.11 10.00
CA PHE A 86 -8.25 -10.32 10.82
C PHE A 86 -9.65 -10.90 11.02
N ASP A 87 -10.65 -10.04 11.25
CA ASP A 87 -12.04 -10.47 11.42
C ASP A 87 -12.59 -11.10 10.11
N ALA A 88 -12.23 -10.57 8.94
CA ALA A 88 -12.60 -11.16 7.65
C ALA A 88 -11.98 -12.55 7.45
N ASP A 89 -10.70 -12.71 7.79
CA ASP A 89 -10.01 -14.01 7.74
C ASP A 89 -10.63 -15.03 8.72
N LYS A 90 -11.07 -14.55 9.88
CA LYS A 90 -11.78 -15.38 10.85
C LYS A 90 -13.14 -15.83 10.31
N GLN A 91 -13.89 -14.95 9.65
CA GLN A 91 -15.20 -15.31 9.06
C GLN A 91 -15.04 -16.44 8.03
N GLN A 92 -14.10 -16.33 7.08
CA GLN A 92 -13.94 -17.35 6.04
C GLN A 92 -13.45 -18.71 6.56
N SER A 93 -12.62 -18.71 7.62
CA SER A 93 -12.04 -19.94 8.19
C SER A 93 -12.95 -20.65 9.20
N THR A 94 -13.66 -19.90 10.05
CA THR A 94 -14.37 -20.49 11.21
C THR A 94 -15.89 -20.59 11.02
N ASN A 95 -16.48 -19.75 10.17
CA ASN A 95 -17.93 -19.71 10.03
C ASN A 95 -18.43 -20.79 9.06
N LYS A 96 -18.94 -21.89 9.63
CA LYS A 96 -19.50 -23.04 8.88
C LYS A 96 -20.81 -22.70 8.18
N GLY A 97 -21.49 -21.61 8.56
CA GLY A 97 -22.75 -21.18 7.95
C GLY A 97 -22.58 -20.42 6.64
N LEU A 98 -21.35 -20.03 6.28
CA LEU A 98 -21.09 -19.27 5.05
C LEU A 98 -21.05 -20.17 3.82
N SER A 99 -21.67 -19.69 2.73
CA SER A 99 -21.53 -20.28 1.40
C SER A 99 -20.11 -20.09 0.86
N GLN A 100 -19.73 -20.87 -0.16
CA GLN A 100 -18.43 -20.70 -0.82
C GLN A 100 -18.27 -19.31 -1.45
N GLU A 101 -19.35 -18.73 -1.98
CA GLU A 101 -19.36 -17.36 -2.50
C GLU A 101 -19.10 -16.33 -1.41
N GLN A 102 -19.72 -16.49 -0.23
CA GLN A 102 -19.50 -15.60 0.91
C GLN A 102 -18.06 -15.71 1.43
N LYS A 103 -17.51 -16.93 1.50
CA LYS A 103 -16.11 -17.12 1.88
C LYS A 103 -15.15 -16.44 0.91
N LYS A 104 -15.39 -16.53 -0.40
CA LYS A 104 -14.62 -15.79 -1.41
C LYS A 104 -14.72 -14.27 -1.22
N ALA A 105 -15.92 -13.75 -0.94
CA ALA A 105 -16.13 -12.33 -0.66
C ALA A 105 -15.35 -11.87 0.60
N PHE A 106 -15.28 -12.70 1.65
CA PHE A 106 -14.45 -12.40 2.82
C PHE A 106 -12.95 -12.46 2.53
N VAL A 107 -12.49 -13.40 1.70
CA VAL A 107 -11.08 -13.43 1.25
C VAL A 107 -10.74 -12.13 0.50
N ASP A 108 -11.61 -11.67 -0.41
CA ASP A 108 -11.37 -10.41 -1.10
C ASP A 108 -11.48 -9.21 -0.17
N CYS A 109 -12.37 -9.24 0.81
CA CYS A 109 -12.46 -8.19 1.82
C CYS A 109 -11.17 -8.10 2.64
N SER A 110 -10.65 -9.23 3.13
CA SER A 110 -9.36 -9.30 3.84
C SER A 110 -8.25 -8.65 3.00
N LYS A 111 -8.16 -9.00 1.71
CA LYS A 111 -7.21 -8.39 0.78
C LYS A 111 -7.40 -6.87 0.67
N ASN A 112 -8.63 -6.39 0.48
CA ASN A 112 -8.91 -4.95 0.41
C ASN A 112 -8.45 -4.22 1.67
N TYR A 113 -8.67 -4.78 2.86
CA TYR A 113 -8.23 -4.19 4.13
C TYR A 113 -6.72 -4.25 4.33
N ALA A 114 -6.06 -5.33 3.91
CA ALA A 114 -4.59 -5.38 3.85
C ALA A 114 -4.03 -4.23 2.99
N ARG A 115 -4.68 -3.90 1.86
CA ARG A 115 -4.27 -2.75 1.03
C ARG A 115 -4.36 -1.42 1.76
N ILE A 116 -5.42 -1.23 2.55
CA ILE A 116 -5.60 -0.03 3.37
C ILE A 116 -4.46 0.06 4.38
N VAL A 117 -4.18 -1.03 5.10
CA VAL A 117 -3.09 -1.09 6.08
C VAL A 117 -1.75 -0.71 5.44
N ASP A 118 -1.43 -1.29 4.29
CA ASP A 118 -0.20 -0.98 3.57
C ASP A 118 -0.14 0.47 3.07
N ASP A 119 -1.24 1.01 2.52
CA ASP A 119 -1.31 2.40 2.07
C ASP A 119 -1.05 3.35 3.25
N LEU A 120 -1.63 3.06 4.41
CA LEU A 120 -1.43 3.84 5.63
C LEU A 120 -0.02 3.67 6.20
N ASN A 121 0.55 2.47 6.17
CA ASN A 121 1.94 2.23 6.57
C ASN A 121 2.93 3.04 5.73
N MET A 122 2.70 3.16 4.42
CA MET A 122 3.51 4.01 3.55
C MET A 122 3.46 5.48 3.97
N LEU A 123 2.33 5.97 4.49
CA LEU A 123 2.19 7.34 5.00
C LEU A 123 2.85 7.52 6.38
N ILE A 124 2.93 6.46 7.18
CA ILE A 124 3.62 6.50 8.48
C ILE A 124 5.14 6.57 8.27
N VAL A 125 5.66 5.82 7.29
CA VAL A 125 7.10 5.80 6.97
C VAL A 125 7.55 7.12 6.34
N ASP A 126 6.74 7.69 5.45
CA ASP A 126 7.01 8.98 4.82
C ASP A 126 5.86 9.96 5.08
N PRO A 127 5.85 10.64 6.25
CA PRO A 127 4.80 11.58 6.62
C PRO A 127 4.71 12.82 5.73
N ASN A 128 5.81 13.20 5.07
CA ASN A 128 5.92 14.48 4.37
C ASN A 128 5.43 14.43 2.92
N LYS A 129 4.57 13.47 2.57
CA LYS A 129 3.99 13.37 1.23
C LYS A 129 3.15 14.61 0.86
N LYS A 130 3.05 14.87 -0.45
CA LYS A 130 2.27 15.98 -0.99
C LYS A 130 0.76 15.78 -0.74
N ALA A 131 0.00 16.88 -0.76
CA ALA A 131 -1.47 16.85 -0.58
C ALA A 131 -2.14 15.86 -1.54
N ALA A 132 -1.73 15.87 -2.81
CA ALA A 132 -2.24 14.97 -3.85
C ALA A 132 -2.00 13.49 -3.51
N ASP A 133 -0.85 13.14 -2.94
CA ASP A 133 -0.53 11.77 -2.55
C ASP A 133 -1.36 11.34 -1.33
N LEU A 134 -1.49 12.21 -0.33
CA LEU A 134 -2.35 11.96 0.85
C LEU A 134 -3.81 11.73 0.41
N LYS A 135 -4.35 12.61 -0.44
CA LYS A 135 -5.71 12.48 -1.00
C LYS A 135 -5.88 11.18 -1.75
N THR A 136 -4.88 10.77 -2.53
CA THR A 136 -4.90 9.52 -3.28
C THR A 136 -4.99 8.31 -2.34
N HIS A 137 -4.15 8.25 -1.31
CA HIS A 137 -4.14 7.13 -0.36
C HIS A 137 -5.44 7.03 0.46
N PHE A 138 -6.01 8.15 0.93
CA PHE A 138 -7.30 8.09 1.66
C PHE A 138 -8.51 7.88 0.74
N SER A 139 -8.45 8.31 -0.52
CA SER A 139 -9.46 7.94 -1.53
C SER A 139 -9.41 6.44 -1.84
N SER A 140 -8.19 5.89 -1.98
CA SER A 140 -7.96 4.44 -2.07
C SER A 140 -8.53 3.69 -0.86
N CYS A 141 -8.36 4.23 0.36
CA CYS A 141 -8.98 3.64 1.55
C CYS A 141 -10.51 3.49 1.42
N LEU A 142 -11.20 4.58 1.06
CA LEU A 142 -12.67 4.54 0.88
C LEU A 142 -13.07 3.53 -0.20
N PHE A 143 -12.36 3.53 -1.32
CA PHE A 143 -12.65 2.63 -2.44
C PHE A 143 -12.43 1.16 -2.08
N ASN A 144 -11.32 0.81 -1.40
CA ASN A 144 -11.05 -0.57 -0.98
C ASN A 144 -12.10 -1.04 0.04
N LYS A 145 -12.52 -0.17 0.95
CA LYS A 145 -13.61 -0.48 1.89
C LYS A 145 -14.94 -0.75 1.18
N ASP A 146 -15.30 0.05 0.17
CA ASP A 146 -16.53 -0.15 -0.59
C ASP A 146 -16.43 -1.39 -1.52
N SER A 147 -15.26 -1.63 -2.11
CA SER A 147 -14.96 -2.83 -2.90
C SER A 147 -15.08 -4.12 -2.10
N CYS A 148 -14.72 -4.10 -0.80
CA CYS A 148 -15.00 -5.22 0.11
C CYS A 148 -16.51 -5.53 0.17
N LEU A 149 -17.36 -4.49 0.31
CA LEU A 149 -18.82 -4.69 0.41
C LEU A 149 -19.45 -5.11 -0.91
N ASP A 150 -18.90 -4.65 -2.04
CA ASP A 150 -19.35 -5.05 -3.38
C ASP A 150 -19.20 -6.57 -3.62
N GLY A 151 -18.25 -7.22 -2.94
CA GLY A 151 -18.11 -8.69 -2.95
C GLY A 151 -19.37 -9.43 -2.49
N PHE A 152 -20.22 -8.79 -1.69
CA PHE A 152 -21.46 -9.35 -1.17
C PHE A 152 -22.72 -8.90 -1.94
N SER A 153 -22.59 -8.12 -3.01
CA SER A 153 -23.74 -7.46 -3.68
C SER A 153 -24.59 -8.39 -4.56
N HIS A 154 -24.12 -9.59 -4.90
CA HIS A 154 -24.66 -10.39 -6.01
C HIS A 154 -25.70 -11.46 -5.63
N SER A 155 -26.13 -11.55 -4.37
CA SER A 155 -27.15 -12.52 -3.93
C SER A 155 -28.00 -12.00 -2.77
N TYR A 156 -29.29 -12.34 -2.75
CA TYR A 156 -30.19 -11.99 -1.65
C TYR A 156 -29.72 -12.57 -0.31
N LYS A 157 -29.10 -13.75 -0.32
CA LYS A 157 -28.50 -14.39 0.87
C LYS A 157 -27.29 -13.64 1.41
N ASN A 158 -26.70 -12.76 0.60
CA ASN A 158 -25.54 -11.96 0.98
C ASN A 158 -25.93 -10.58 1.52
N LYS A 159 -27.21 -10.20 1.44
CA LYS A 159 -27.67 -8.90 1.93
C LYS A 159 -27.52 -8.77 3.45
N GLU A 160 -27.94 -9.77 4.21
CA GLU A 160 -27.81 -9.77 5.68
C GLU A 160 -26.34 -9.72 6.12
N VAL A 161 -25.49 -10.54 5.48
CA VAL A 161 -24.04 -10.55 5.73
C VAL A 161 -23.42 -9.19 5.39
N ARG A 162 -23.81 -8.59 4.26
CA ARG A 162 -23.33 -7.27 3.83
C ARG A 162 -23.76 -6.17 4.78
N ASP A 163 -25.00 -6.18 5.23
CA ASP A 163 -25.54 -5.13 6.10
C ASP A 163 -24.87 -5.19 7.48
N ALA A 164 -24.69 -6.40 8.04
CA ALA A 164 -23.91 -6.62 9.25
C ALA A 164 -22.45 -6.14 9.09
N TRP A 165 -21.79 -6.58 8.02
CA TRP A 165 -20.39 -6.23 7.75
C TRP A 165 -20.21 -4.74 7.43
N SER A 166 -21.20 -4.09 6.81
CA SER A 166 -21.18 -2.65 6.56
C SER A 166 -21.20 -1.84 7.86
N SER A 167 -21.84 -2.36 8.91
CA SER A 167 -21.81 -1.75 10.24
C SER A 167 -20.41 -1.88 10.86
N ASP A 168 -19.84 -3.09 10.84
CA ASP A 168 -18.51 -3.36 11.41
C ASP A 168 -17.40 -2.55 10.72
N THR A 169 -17.54 -2.32 9.40
CA THR A 169 -16.61 -1.55 8.57
C THR A 169 -16.82 -0.03 8.61
N GLY A 170 -17.87 0.45 9.27
CA GLY A 170 -18.26 1.86 9.28
C GLY A 170 -17.22 2.80 9.89
N ALA A 171 -16.49 2.34 10.91
CA ALA A 171 -15.46 3.14 11.59
C ALA A 171 -14.31 3.51 10.65
N VAL A 172 -13.81 2.55 9.86
CA VAL A 172 -12.73 2.80 8.88
C VAL A 172 -13.18 3.78 7.80
N LYS A 173 -14.43 3.65 7.33
CA LYS A 173 -15.02 4.62 6.38
C LYS A 173 -15.00 6.03 6.97
N ALA A 174 -15.53 6.19 8.19
CA ALA A 174 -15.62 7.49 8.85
C ALA A 174 -14.23 8.11 9.04
N LYS A 175 -13.25 7.31 9.49
CA LYS A 175 -11.87 7.77 9.69
C LYS A 175 -11.19 8.15 8.37
N CYS A 176 -11.35 7.37 7.30
CA CYS A 176 -10.77 7.73 6.00
C CYS A 176 -11.40 8.99 5.40
N SER A 177 -12.72 9.18 5.55
CA SER A 177 -13.38 10.44 5.19
C SER A 177 -12.92 11.63 6.03
N GLN A 178 -12.75 11.43 7.34
CA GLN A 178 -12.26 12.47 8.24
C GLN A 178 -10.83 12.89 7.89
N ALA A 179 -9.96 11.93 7.54
CA ALA A 179 -8.60 12.20 7.10
C ALA A 179 -8.55 13.04 5.82
N LEU A 180 -9.47 12.80 4.87
CA LEU A 180 -9.59 13.65 3.68
C LEU A 180 -9.91 15.10 4.06
N GLY A 181 -10.76 15.33 5.06
CA GLY A 181 -11.05 16.68 5.58
C GLY A 181 -9.90 17.33 6.37
N MET A 182 -8.92 16.53 6.83
CA MET A 182 -7.69 17.04 7.45
C MET A 182 -6.66 17.52 6.42
N ILE A 183 -6.82 17.16 5.15
CA ILE A 183 -5.94 17.60 4.07
C ILE A 183 -6.49 18.92 3.53
N LYS A 184 -5.66 19.96 3.51
CA LYS A 184 -6.04 21.23 2.89
C LYS A 184 -6.36 20.97 1.43
N ASP A 185 -7.52 21.45 0.99
CA ASP A 185 -7.74 21.61 -0.43
C ASP A 185 -6.70 22.62 -0.93
N GLU A 186 -5.81 22.18 -1.80
CA GLU A 186 -5.13 23.09 -2.72
C GLU A 186 -6.24 23.70 -3.58
N SER A 187 -6.89 24.76 -3.11
CA SER A 187 -7.68 25.60 -3.99
C SER A 187 -6.71 26.17 -5.02
N THR A 188 -6.75 25.59 -6.21
CA THR A 188 -6.73 26.36 -7.45
C THR A 188 -5.56 27.34 -7.59
N ALA A 189 -4.34 26.83 -7.65
CA ALA A 189 -3.27 27.57 -8.34
C ALA A 189 -3.27 27.30 -9.86
N ASP A 190 -4.12 26.39 -10.37
CA ASP A 190 -4.37 26.19 -11.80
C ASP A 190 -5.81 25.69 -12.06
N MET A 191 -6.82 26.45 -11.62
CA MET A 191 -8.15 26.38 -12.24
C MET A 191 -8.35 27.65 -13.07
N PRO A 192 -8.35 27.57 -14.42
CA PRO A 192 -8.91 28.64 -15.20
C PRO A 192 -10.38 28.76 -14.80
N ASN A 193 -10.78 29.97 -14.39
CA ASN A 193 -12.15 30.36 -14.09
C ASN A 193 -13.17 29.72 -15.05
N GLY A 194 -14.21 29.12 -14.47
CA GLY A 194 -15.49 28.92 -15.15
C GLY A 194 -15.89 27.47 -15.38
N LEU A 195 -16.31 26.77 -14.33
CA LEU A 195 -17.12 25.55 -14.48
C LEU A 195 -18.53 25.96 -14.93
N LYS A 196 -18.74 26.11 -16.25
CA LYS A 196 -20.08 25.99 -16.83
C LYS A 196 -20.39 24.50 -16.94
N THR A 197 -21.40 24.07 -16.18
CA THR A 197 -21.99 22.75 -16.26
C THR A 197 -22.42 22.48 -17.70
N THR A 198 -21.71 21.59 -18.39
CA THR A 198 -22.24 20.97 -19.60
C THR A 198 -22.26 19.46 -19.40
N ASN A 199 -23.46 18.93 -19.65
CA ASN A 199 -23.85 17.54 -19.49
C ASN A 199 -22.75 16.59 -19.99
N ARG A 200 -22.34 15.67 -19.12
CA ARG A 200 -21.36 14.62 -19.41
C ARG A 200 -21.91 13.68 -20.50
N LYS A 201 -21.72 14.06 -21.77
CA LYS A 201 -21.91 13.17 -22.92
C LYS A 201 -20.56 12.54 -23.22
N LEU A 202 -20.50 11.20 -23.20
CA LEU A 202 -19.41 10.46 -23.80
C LEU A 202 -19.39 10.81 -25.30
N LYS A 203 -18.39 11.58 -25.72
CA LYS A 203 -18.05 11.75 -27.14
C LYS A 203 -16.71 11.06 -27.38
N GLU A 204 -16.72 10.18 -28.38
CA GLU A 204 -15.50 9.69 -29.01
C GLU A 204 -15.03 10.81 -29.96
N ASP A 205 -14.05 11.60 -29.52
CA ASP A 205 -13.52 12.69 -30.33
C ASP A 205 -12.62 12.12 -31.43
N SER A 206 -13.19 12.05 -32.65
CA SER A 206 -12.43 12.17 -33.87
C SER A 206 -12.13 13.65 -34.11
N ASP A 207 -10.97 14.16 -33.68
CA ASP A 207 -10.31 15.27 -34.38
C ASP A 207 -8.89 15.54 -33.87
N SER A 208 -8.06 15.92 -34.84
CA SER A 208 -6.59 16.02 -34.94
C SER A 208 -5.85 16.96 -33.97
N ASN A 209 -6.20 17.03 -32.68
CA ASN A 209 -5.38 17.72 -31.68
C ASN A 209 -5.14 16.77 -30.49
N GLU A 210 -4.02 16.04 -30.50
CA GLU A 210 -3.58 15.10 -29.44
C GLU A 210 -3.35 15.82 -28.11
N ARG A 211 -4.44 16.14 -27.40
CA ARG A 211 -4.39 16.66 -26.04
C ARG A 211 -4.13 15.49 -25.11
N TRP A 212 -2.86 15.29 -24.78
CA TRP A 212 -2.42 14.31 -23.78
C TRP A 212 -3.15 14.52 -22.43
N PRO A 213 -3.52 13.44 -21.72
CA PRO A 213 -4.18 13.55 -20.42
C PRO A 213 -3.33 14.31 -19.41
N GLU A 214 -3.96 15.15 -18.58
CA GLU A 214 -3.28 15.97 -17.56
C GLU A 214 -2.52 15.13 -16.52
N TRP A 215 -3.00 13.91 -16.22
CA TRP A 215 -2.33 12.97 -15.31
C TRP A 215 -1.01 12.40 -15.86
N LEU A 216 -0.77 12.51 -17.17
CA LEU A 216 0.44 12.01 -17.80
C LEU A 216 1.51 13.10 -17.84
N SER A 217 2.66 12.87 -17.18
CA SER A 217 3.72 13.87 -17.09
C SER A 217 4.31 14.23 -18.46
N VAL A 218 4.88 15.44 -18.60
CA VAL A 218 5.55 15.87 -19.85
C VAL A 218 6.69 14.92 -20.22
N THR A 219 7.41 14.39 -19.22
CA THR A 219 8.46 13.38 -19.42
C THR A 219 7.88 12.09 -20.00
N ASP A 220 6.76 11.61 -19.49
CA ASP A 220 6.10 10.40 -20.01
C ASP A 220 5.51 10.63 -21.40
N ARG A 221 4.94 11.80 -21.67
CA ARG A 221 4.46 12.17 -23.01
C ARG A 221 5.60 12.14 -24.03
N ARG A 222 6.74 12.75 -23.69
CA ARG A 222 7.95 12.71 -24.53
C ARG A 222 8.44 11.29 -24.74
N LEU A 223 8.29 10.42 -23.74
CA LEU A 223 8.65 9.01 -23.84
C LEU A 223 7.81 8.29 -24.91
N PHE A 224 6.48 8.48 -24.91
CA PHE A 224 5.59 7.92 -25.92
C PHE A 224 5.82 8.50 -27.32
N GLN A 225 6.23 9.77 -27.40
CA GLN A 225 6.56 10.43 -28.66
C GLN A 225 7.96 10.05 -29.18
N SER A 226 8.84 9.54 -28.32
CA SER A 226 10.17 9.10 -28.71
C SER A 226 10.10 7.72 -29.38
N SER A 227 10.47 7.65 -30.66
CA SER A 227 10.52 6.43 -31.46
C SER A 227 11.63 5.44 -31.05
N ARG A 228 12.26 5.63 -29.88
CA ARG A 228 13.47 4.93 -29.43
C ARG A 228 13.38 4.45 -27.98
N LEU A 229 12.23 3.92 -27.58
CA LEU A 229 12.18 3.15 -26.34
C LEU A 229 12.81 1.78 -26.57
N THR A 230 13.94 1.54 -25.91
CA THR A 230 14.51 0.19 -25.82
C THR A 230 13.72 -0.57 -24.75
N PRO A 231 12.96 -1.62 -25.12
CA PRO A 231 12.23 -2.41 -24.14
C PRO A 231 13.19 -3.29 -23.33
N ASP A 232 12.89 -3.46 -22.04
CA ASP A 232 13.61 -4.39 -21.17
C ASP A 232 13.16 -5.84 -21.41
N ALA A 233 11.91 -6.03 -21.84
CA ALA A 233 11.37 -7.32 -22.26
C ALA A 233 10.39 -7.18 -23.43
N VAL A 234 10.39 -8.18 -24.31
CA VAL A 234 9.46 -8.29 -25.45
C VAL A 234 8.57 -9.51 -25.26
N VAL A 235 7.26 -9.30 -25.33
CA VAL A 235 6.23 -10.34 -25.36
C VAL A 235 5.76 -10.51 -26.79
N ALA A 236 5.78 -11.75 -27.29
CA ALA A 236 5.30 -12.08 -28.61
C ALA A 236 4.63 -13.46 -28.63
N ALA A 237 3.36 -13.52 -29.02
CA ALA A 237 2.60 -14.77 -29.09
C ALA A 237 3.21 -15.79 -30.08
N ASP A 238 3.84 -15.30 -31.16
CA ASP A 238 4.53 -16.09 -32.17
C ASP A 238 5.87 -16.69 -31.69
N GLY A 239 6.35 -16.30 -30.50
CA GLY A 239 7.64 -16.74 -29.95
C GLY A 239 8.85 -15.94 -30.41
N SER A 240 8.67 -14.85 -31.17
CA SER A 240 9.76 -13.98 -31.63
C SER A 240 10.30 -13.02 -30.55
N GLY A 241 9.75 -13.06 -29.33
CA GLY A 241 10.12 -12.22 -28.19
C GLY A 241 10.80 -13.01 -27.07
N ASN A 242 11.06 -12.35 -25.94
CA ASN A 242 11.58 -12.98 -24.73
C ASN A 242 10.55 -13.89 -24.05
N TYR A 243 9.27 -13.50 -24.09
CA TYR A 243 8.16 -14.21 -23.45
C TYR A 243 6.99 -14.41 -24.42
N ARG A 244 6.19 -15.45 -24.21
CA ARG A 244 4.96 -15.70 -25.00
C ARG A 244 3.70 -15.10 -24.37
N THR A 245 3.73 -14.83 -23.06
CA THR A 245 2.61 -14.28 -22.29
C THR A 245 3.04 -13.03 -21.55
N VAL A 246 2.07 -12.14 -21.29
CA VAL A 246 2.28 -10.90 -20.54
C VAL A 246 2.59 -11.21 -19.07
N SER A 247 1.90 -12.19 -18.49
CA SER A 247 2.11 -12.61 -17.10
C SER A 247 3.53 -13.12 -16.86
N ALA A 248 4.13 -13.84 -17.83
CA ALA A 248 5.51 -14.29 -17.71
C ALA A 248 6.52 -13.13 -17.75
N ALA A 249 6.27 -12.11 -18.59
CA ALA A 249 7.10 -10.92 -18.61
C ALA A 249 7.02 -10.11 -17.32
N VAL A 250 5.82 -10.02 -16.72
CA VAL A 250 5.64 -9.39 -15.40
C VAL A 250 6.39 -10.18 -14.32
N ALA A 251 6.30 -11.51 -14.32
CA ALA A 251 7.01 -12.36 -13.38
C ALA A 251 8.55 -12.20 -13.50
N GLY A 252 9.06 -12.06 -14.72
CA GLY A 252 10.48 -11.84 -15.02
C GLY A 252 11.00 -10.44 -14.70
N ALA A 253 10.14 -9.47 -14.43
CA ALA A 253 10.56 -8.11 -14.06
C ALA A 253 11.22 -8.07 -12.66
N PRO A 254 12.18 -7.17 -12.39
CA PRO A 254 12.81 -7.04 -11.08
C PRO A 254 11.80 -6.56 -10.01
N ASN A 255 11.98 -7.04 -8.78
CA ASN A 255 11.20 -6.59 -7.63
C ASN A 255 11.72 -5.25 -7.09
N HIS A 256 10.81 -4.38 -6.65
CA HIS A 256 11.07 -3.07 -6.05
C HIS A 256 12.03 -2.19 -6.86
N SER A 257 12.00 -2.30 -8.18
CA SER A 257 12.87 -1.51 -9.05
C SER A 257 12.55 -0.02 -8.92
N SER A 258 13.58 0.78 -8.68
CA SER A 258 13.53 2.25 -8.76
C SER A 258 13.54 2.76 -10.21
N LYS A 259 13.95 1.92 -11.16
CA LYS A 259 13.94 2.19 -12.60
C LYS A 259 12.68 1.66 -13.24
N ARG A 260 12.18 2.36 -14.25
CA ARG A 260 11.07 1.88 -15.08
C ARG A 260 11.48 0.63 -15.84
N TYR A 261 10.63 -0.39 -15.82
CA TYR A 261 10.79 -1.62 -16.56
C TYR A 261 9.75 -1.68 -17.69
N ILE A 262 10.21 -1.63 -18.94
CA ILE A 262 9.39 -1.50 -20.14
C ILE A 262 9.17 -2.87 -20.76
N ILE A 263 7.92 -3.34 -20.72
CA ILE A 263 7.46 -4.56 -21.36
C ILE A 263 6.77 -4.18 -22.67
N ARG A 264 7.41 -4.47 -23.81
CA ARG A 264 6.80 -4.31 -25.12
C ARG A 264 5.97 -5.54 -25.47
N ILE A 265 4.71 -5.33 -25.82
CA ILE A 265 3.78 -6.41 -26.18
C ILE A 265 3.51 -6.28 -27.68
N LYS A 266 4.00 -7.25 -28.45
CA LYS A 266 3.81 -7.25 -29.91
C LYS A 266 2.35 -7.47 -30.26
N ALA A 267 1.97 -7.04 -31.46
CA ALA A 267 0.64 -7.29 -32.02
C ALA A 267 0.24 -8.77 -31.86
N GLY A 268 -0.97 -9.01 -31.36
CA GLY A 268 -1.45 -10.33 -31.03
C GLY A 268 -2.65 -10.30 -30.09
N LEU A 269 -3.30 -11.47 -29.95
CA LEU A 269 -4.39 -11.70 -29.03
C LEU A 269 -3.91 -12.57 -27.87
N TYR A 270 -3.84 -11.97 -26.68
CA TYR A 270 -3.37 -12.58 -25.45
C TYR A 270 -4.58 -12.89 -24.57
N ARG A 271 -4.95 -14.18 -24.47
CA ARG A 271 -6.07 -14.66 -23.64
C ARG A 271 -5.56 -15.05 -22.26
N GLU A 272 -5.39 -14.07 -21.39
CA GLU A 272 -4.85 -14.25 -20.04
C GLU A 272 -5.38 -13.19 -19.06
N ASN A 273 -5.54 -13.59 -17.80
CA ASN A 273 -5.78 -12.67 -16.69
C ASN A 273 -4.43 -12.25 -16.10
N VAL A 274 -3.90 -11.12 -16.57
CA VAL A 274 -2.61 -10.59 -16.10
C VAL A 274 -2.77 -10.00 -14.70
N GLU A 275 -1.93 -10.46 -13.78
CA GLU A 275 -1.79 -9.90 -12.43
C GLU A 275 -0.40 -9.27 -12.30
N VAL A 276 -0.34 -8.02 -11.84
CA VAL A 276 0.93 -7.31 -11.54
C VAL A 276 1.09 -7.21 -10.02
N PRO A 277 1.94 -8.06 -9.41
CA PRO A 277 2.20 -8.02 -7.97
C PRO A 277 2.74 -6.67 -7.48
N ILE A 278 2.61 -6.37 -6.17
CA ILE A 278 3.04 -5.09 -5.59
C ILE A 278 4.54 -4.88 -5.71
N GLU A 279 5.31 -5.95 -5.53
CA GLU A 279 6.75 -5.98 -5.65
C GLU A 279 7.19 -5.65 -7.08
N LYS A 280 6.33 -5.82 -8.09
CA LYS A 280 6.59 -5.35 -9.45
C LYS A 280 6.26 -3.85 -9.56
N THR A 281 7.18 -3.02 -9.06
CA THR A 281 7.10 -1.55 -9.12
C THR A 281 7.60 -1.01 -10.45
N ASN A 282 7.07 0.16 -10.87
CA ASN A 282 7.52 0.88 -12.05
C ASN A 282 7.45 0.11 -13.38
N ILE A 283 6.46 -0.78 -13.53
CA ILE A 283 6.20 -1.50 -14.80
C ILE A 283 5.48 -0.59 -15.80
N MET A 284 5.91 -0.61 -17.05
CA MET A 284 5.26 0.04 -18.18
C MET A 284 4.94 -0.98 -19.27
N PHE A 285 3.67 -1.06 -19.67
CA PHE A 285 3.26 -1.84 -20.84
C PHE A 285 3.24 -0.95 -22.09
N LEU A 286 3.87 -1.43 -23.16
CA LEU A 286 3.92 -0.75 -24.46
C LEU A 286 3.43 -1.71 -25.55
N GLY A 287 2.20 -1.52 -26.04
CA GLY A 287 1.66 -2.31 -27.15
C GLY A 287 2.10 -1.76 -28.51
N ASP A 288 2.20 -2.62 -29.53
CA ASP A 288 2.44 -2.22 -30.92
C ASP A 288 1.27 -1.42 -31.54
N GLY A 289 0.10 -1.41 -30.87
CA GLY A 289 -1.03 -0.57 -31.26
C GLY A 289 -2.31 -0.94 -30.52
N ARG A 290 -3.16 0.06 -30.24
CA ARG A 290 -4.43 -0.11 -29.52
C ARG A 290 -5.37 -1.14 -30.17
N LYS A 291 -5.37 -1.23 -31.50
CA LYS A 291 -6.24 -2.17 -32.26
C LYS A 291 -5.59 -3.53 -32.53
N THR A 292 -4.28 -3.65 -32.34
CA THR A 292 -3.50 -4.83 -32.75
C THR A 292 -2.99 -5.63 -31.58
N THR A 293 -2.86 -5.02 -30.40
CA THR A 293 -2.40 -5.66 -29.17
C THR A 293 -3.58 -5.75 -28.20
N ILE A 294 -4.16 -6.95 -28.07
CA ILE A 294 -5.38 -7.17 -27.28
C ILE A 294 -5.07 -8.17 -26.17
N ILE A 295 -5.25 -7.74 -24.91
CA ILE A 295 -5.24 -8.61 -23.74
C ILE A 295 -6.70 -8.81 -23.32
N THR A 296 -7.15 -10.06 -23.21
CA THR A 296 -8.55 -10.38 -22.91
C THR A 296 -8.64 -11.48 -21.86
N GLY A 297 -9.64 -11.35 -20.97
CA GLY A 297 -10.02 -12.32 -19.96
C GLY A 297 -11.54 -12.34 -19.81
N SER A 298 -12.10 -13.44 -19.31
CA SER A 298 -13.56 -13.67 -19.26
C SER A 298 -14.09 -13.99 -17.86
N ARG A 299 -13.29 -13.73 -16.81
CA ARG A 299 -13.73 -13.93 -15.42
C ARG A 299 -14.91 -13.02 -15.11
N ASN A 300 -15.97 -13.58 -14.53
CA ASN A 300 -17.19 -12.84 -14.20
C ASN A 300 -17.91 -13.49 -13.01
N VAL A 301 -18.88 -12.75 -12.46
CA VAL A 301 -19.61 -13.15 -11.26
C VAL A 301 -20.51 -14.36 -11.49
N VAL A 302 -21.13 -14.47 -12.66
CA VAL A 302 -22.02 -15.60 -13.00
C VAL A 302 -21.24 -16.92 -12.97
N ASP A 303 -19.99 -16.90 -13.42
CA ASP A 303 -19.08 -18.06 -13.41
C ASP A 303 -18.32 -18.24 -12.08
N GLY A 304 -18.71 -17.51 -11.02
CA GLY A 304 -18.19 -17.70 -9.67
C GLY A 304 -16.87 -16.97 -9.34
N SER A 305 -16.46 -16.00 -10.18
CA SER A 305 -15.47 -14.99 -9.81
C SER A 305 -16.12 -13.92 -8.93
N THR A 306 -15.33 -13.13 -8.21
CA THR A 306 -15.82 -11.90 -7.60
C THR A 306 -15.58 -10.72 -8.54
N THR A 307 -16.26 -9.59 -8.30
CA THR A 307 -15.98 -8.31 -8.99
C THR A 307 -14.51 -7.90 -8.84
N TYR A 308 -13.91 -8.23 -7.70
CA TYR A 308 -12.52 -7.91 -7.39
C TYR A 308 -11.54 -8.73 -8.25
N GLN A 309 -11.84 -9.99 -8.52
CA GLN A 309 -10.95 -10.91 -9.25
C GLN A 309 -11.24 -11.01 -10.76
N SER A 310 -12.26 -10.30 -11.26
CA SER A 310 -12.69 -10.36 -12.67
C SER A 310 -11.90 -9.44 -13.61
N ALA A 311 -11.15 -8.47 -13.07
CA ALA A 311 -10.44 -7.48 -13.86
C ALA A 311 -9.36 -8.08 -14.79
N THR A 312 -9.18 -7.48 -15.97
CA THR A 312 -8.07 -7.77 -16.90
C THR A 312 -7.60 -6.48 -17.56
N PRO A 313 -6.31 -6.08 -17.43
CA PRO A 313 -5.32 -6.57 -16.46
C PRO A 313 -5.65 -6.11 -15.02
N TRP A 314 -5.09 -6.80 -14.02
CA TRP A 314 -5.23 -6.50 -12.59
C TRP A 314 -3.87 -6.19 -11.96
N ARG A 315 -3.80 -5.22 -11.04
CA ARG A 315 -2.62 -4.97 -10.20
C ARG A 315 -2.90 -5.47 -8.79
N ALA A 316 -2.08 -6.40 -8.32
CA ALA A 316 -2.16 -6.97 -6.99
C ALA A 316 -1.41 -6.14 -5.95
N LYS A 317 -1.82 -6.34 -4.70
CA LYS A 317 -1.22 -5.77 -3.50
C LYS A 317 -1.47 -6.78 -2.40
N ASP A 318 -0.42 -7.49 -2.00
CA ASP A 318 -0.43 -8.61 -1.05
C ASP A 318 0.28 -8.10 0.22
N SER A 319 -0.27 -8.17 1.45
CA SER A 319 -0.95 -9.19 2.27
C SER A 319 -0.11 -9.46 3.51
#